data_AF-A0A3B8S5A0-F1
#
_entry.id   AF-A0A3B8S5A0-F1
#
_cell.length_a   1.000
_cell.length_b   1.000
_cell.length_c   1.000
_cell.angle_alpha   90.00
_cell.angle_beta   90.00
_cell.angle_gamma   90.00
#
_symmetry.space_group_name_H-M   'P 1'
#
loop_
_entity.id
_entity.type
_entity.pdbx_description
1 polymer ?
#
loop_
_entity_poly.entity_id
_entity_poly.type
_entity_poly.pdbx_seq_one_letter_code
_entity_poly.pdbx_strand_id
1 'polypeptide(L)' 'MSQPTIWAVVPAAGIGTRFAADRPKQYLSLAGQLIAERSLNTLESSGLFAAIIVAVNPVDNHFN' A
#
# COMPACT_ATOMS: atom_id res chain seq x y z
N MET A 1 -27.74 17.74 0.30
CA MET A 1 -26.37 17.85 0.87
C MET A 1 -25.42 17.21 -0.13
N SER A 2 -24.25 17.80 -0.42
CA SER A 2 -23.25 17.15 -1.26
C SER A 2 -22.61 15.98 -0.51
N GLN A 3 -22.29 14.90 -1.22
CA GLN A 3 -21.54 13.79 -0.65
C GLN A 3 -20.09 14.23 -0.34
N PRO A 4 -19.50 13.81 0.79
CA PRO A 4 -18.12 14.14 1.11
C PRO A 4 -17.16 13.44 0.14
N THR A 5 -16.05 14.10 -0.20
CA THR A 5 -14.95 13.46 -0.93
C THR A 5 -14.16 12.57 0.03
N ILE A 6 -13.99 11.29 -0.33
CA ILE A 6 -13.30 10.31 0.52
C ILE A 6 -11.92 10.03 -0.06
N TRP A 7 -10.91 10.01 0.80
CA TRP A 7 -9.51 9.72 0.46
C TRP A 7 -9.05 8.49 1.23
N ALA A 8 -8.25 7.63 0.60
CA ALA A 8 -7.61 6.51 1.27
C ALA A 8 -6.16 6.85 1.62
N VAL A 9 -5.71 6.47 2.81
CA VAL A 9 -4.29 6.56 3.21
C VAL A 9 -3.79 5.17 3.57
N VAL A 10 -2.76 4.71 2.88
CA VAL A 10 -2.13 3.40 3.08
C VAL A 10 -0.74 3.60 3.67
N PRO A 11 -0.55 3.36 4.97
CA PRO A 11 0.77 3.40 5.58
C PRO A 11 1.58 2.15 5.18
N ALA A 12 2.61 2.35 4.37
CA ALA A 12 3.51 1.32 3.86
C ALA A 12 4.99 1.56 4.26
N ALA A 13 5.26 2.44 5.24
CA ALA A 13 6.61 2.83 5.66
C ALA A 13 7.32 1.83 6.60
N GLY A 14 6.70 0.69 6.88
CA GLY A 14 7.24 -0.32 7.79
C GLY A 14 8.45 -1.04 7.19
N ILE A 15 9.52 -1.18 7.97
CA ILE A 15 10.77 -1.86 7.56
C ILE A 15 10.74 -3.39 7.69
N GLY A 16 9.63 -3.99 8.13
CA GLY A 16 9.44 -5.45 8.08
C GLY A 16 10.26 -6.30 9.07
N THR A 17 10.78 -5.74 10.16
CA THR A 17 11.71 -6.42 11.10
C THR A 17 11.21 -7.73 11.71
N ARG A 18 9.89 -7.92 11.83
CA ARG A 18 9.28 -9.15 12.37
C ARG A 18 8.97 -10.20 11.30
N PHE A 19 9.04 -9.81 10.03
CA PHE A 19 8.62 -10.64 8.91
C PHE A 19 9.74 -11.56 8.40
N ALA A 20 10.92 -11.50 9.03
CA ALA A 20 12.08 -12.38 8.80
C ALA A 20 12.40 -12.58 7.30
N ALA A 21 12.25 -11.53 6.51
CA ALA A 21 12.49 -11.52 5.08
C ALA A 21 13.67 -10.59 4.74
N ASP A 22 14.22 -10.76 3.54
CA ASP A 22 15.30 -9.95 2.99
C ASP A 22 14.90 -8.50 2.66
N ARG A 23 13.59 -8.24 2.60
CA ARG A 23 13.01 -6.94 2.25
C ARG A 23 11.70 -6.66 3.00
N PRO A 24 11.22 -5.40 3.02
CA PRO A 24 9.94 -5.05 3.64
C PRO A 24 8.76 -5.87 3.07
N LYS A 25 7.84 -6.29 3.95
CA LYS A 25 6.78 -7.24 3.60
C LYS A 25 5.88 -6.78 2.44
N GLN A 26 5.68 -5.47 2.29
CA GLN A 26 4.79 -4.91 1.26
C GLN A 26 5.27 -5.25 -0.16
N TYR A 27 6.56 -5.54 -0.34
CA TYR A 27 7.17 -5.93 -1.61
C TYR A 27 7.34 -7.44 -1.78
N LEU A 28 6.82 -8.25 -0.86
CA LEU A 28 6.82 -9.70 -1.00
C LEU A 28 5.64 -10.16 -1.86
N SER A 29 5.88 -11.18 -2.67
CA SER A 29 4.82 -11.84 -3.44
C SER A 29 4.07 -12.85 -2.57
N LEU A 30 2.74 -12.82 -2.64
CA LEU A 30 1.84 -13.82 -2.09
C LEU A 30 0.91 -14.31 -3.20
N ALA A 31 1.09 -15.58 -3.57
CA ALA A 31 0.37 -16.21 -4.69
C ALA A 31 0.54 -15.43 -6.02
N GLY A 32 1.76 -14.99 -6.32
CA GLY A 32 2.10 -14.35 -7.60
C GLY A 32 1.81 -12.85 -7.68
N GLN A 33 1.32 -12.23 -6.61
CA GLN A 33 1.02 -10.79 -6.55
C GLN A 33 1.68 -10.16 -5.32
N LEU A 34 2.20 -8.94 -5.43
CA LEU A 34 2.76 -8.24 -4.27
C LEU A 34 1.68 -7.95 -3.24
N ILE A 35 2.06 -8.00 -1.96
CA ILE A 35 1.17 -7.66 -0.86
C ILE A 35 0.64 -6.21 -0.99
N ALA A 36 1.50 -5.28 -1.40
CA ALA A 36 1.12 -3.90 -1.71
C ALA A 36 0.05 -3.83 -2.82
N GLU A 37 0.32 -4.45 -3.96
CA GLU A 37 -0.60 -4.46 -5.12
C GLU A 37 -1.96 -5.03 -4.75
N ARG A 38 -2.00 -6.14 -4.00
CA ARG A 38 -3.28 -6.73 -3.55
C ARG A 38 -4.11 -5.74 -2.75
N SER A 39 -3.46 -4.96 -1.90
CA SER A 39 -4.11 -3.96 -1.05
C SER A 39 -4.59 -2.77 -1.88
N LEU A 40 -3.75 -2.25 -2.77
CA LEU A 40 -4.06 -1.09 -3.63
C LEU A 40 -5.16 -1.42 -4.64
N ASN A 41 -5.10 -2.57 -5.31
CA ASN A 41 -6.12 -2.99 -6.27
C ASN A 41 -7.49 -3.14 -5.58
N THR A 42 -7.51 -3.62 -4.33
CA THR A 42 -8.77 -3.74 -3.56
C THR A 42 -9.38 -2.35 -3.29
N LEU A 43 -8.55 -1.38 -2.89
CA LEU A 43 -9.01 -0.02 -2.65
C LEU A 43 -9.46 0.68 -3.93
N GLU A 44 -8.68 0.56 -5.01
CA GLU A 44 -8.99 1.15 -6.32
C GLU A 44 -10.28 0.57 -6.90
N SER A 45 -10.43 -0.76 -6.90
CA SER A 45 -11.61 -1.45 -7.43
C SER A 45 -12.92 -1.13 -6.69
N SER A 46 -12.84 -0.60 -5.46
CA SER A 46 -14.02 -0.17 -4.71
C SER A 46 -14.73 1.04 -5.34
N GLY A 47 -14.02 1.88 -6.09
CA GLY A 47 -14.55 3.12 -6.66
C GLY A 47 -14.94 4.17 -5.61
N LEU A 48 -14.59 3.98 -4.33
CA LEU A 48 -15.03 4.83 -3.23
C LEU A 48 -14.15 6.07 -3.01
N PHE A 49 -12.91 6.04 -3.47
CA PHE A 49 -11.89 7.02 -3.10
C PHE A 49 -11.54 7.93 -4.28
N ALA A 50 -11.48 9.24 -4.03
CA ALA A 50 -11.00 10.20 -5.01
C ALA A 50 -9.49 10.06 -5.28
N ALA A 51 -8.74 9.63 -4.28
CA ALA A 51 -7.32 9.33 -4.38
C ALA A 51 -6.89 8.32 -3.30
N ILE A 52 -5.80 7.60 -3.60
CA ILE A 52 -5.11 6.71 -2.67
C ILE A 52 -3.72 7.29 -2.42
N ILE A 53 -3.42 7.65 -1.19
CA ILE A 53 -2.12 8.16 -0.77
C ILE A 53 -1.36 7.04 -0.06
N VAL A 54 -0.18 6.70 -0.59
CA VAL A 54 0.67 5.67 0.00
C VAL A 54 1.86 6.34 0.69
N ALA A 55 1.97 6.17 2.00
CA ALA A 55 3.08 6.70 2.77
C ALA A 55 4.18 5.64 2.89
N VAL A 56 5.30 5.83 2.17
CA VAL A 56 6.47 4.94 2.19
C VAL A 56 7.55 5.45 3.13
N ASN A 57 8.54 4.60 3.41
CA ASN A 57 9.70 5.01 4.20
C ASN A 57 10.56 5.97 3.36
N PRO A 58 11.09 7.08 3.91
CA PRO A 58 11.91 8.01 3.13
C PRO A 58 13.21 7.40 2.57
N VAL A 59 13.67 6.28 3.10
CA VAL A 59 14.83 5.53 2.59
C VAL A 59 14.43 4.22 1.91
N ASP A 60 13.16 4.09 1.49
CA ASP A 60 12.73 2.94 0.72
C ASP A 60 13.29 3.01 -0.69
N ASN A 61 14.10 2.01 -1.06
CA ASN A 61 14.72 1.93 -2.39
C ASN A 61 13.94 1.01 -3.34
N HIS A 62 12.81 0.43 -2.92
CA HIS A 62 11.97 -0.42 -3.78
C HIS A 62 10.89 0.38 -4.51
N PHE A 63 10.67 1.63 -4.10
CA PHE A 63 9.69 2.53 -4.68
C PHE A 63 10.41 3.81 -5.11
N ASN A 64 10.71 3.92 -6.40
CA ASN A 64 11.32 5.10 -7.05
C ASN A 64 10.37 5.64 -8.11
#